data_AF-A0A0F9JLC3-F1
#
_entry.id   AF-A0A0F9JLC3-F1
#
_cell.length_a   1.000
_cell.length_b   1.000
_cell.length_c   1.000
_cell.angle_alpha   90.00
_cell.angle_beta   90.00
_cell.angle_gamma   90.00
#
_symmetry.space_group_name_H-M   'P 1'
#
loop_
_entity.id
_entity.type
_entity.pdbx_description
1 polymer ?
#
loop_
_entity_poly.entity_id
_entity_poly.type
_entity_poly.pdbx_seq_one_letter_code
_entity_poly.pdbx_strand_id
1 'polypeptide(L)'
;MKLDPLDKLFSQYIRMRAISRVGGCERCLHTKTSYKQLQCSHFHGRARKSVRWDEDNAVGLCGACHMYLTAQPHIHEEWFKEKLGDRFDLLLARMRNTHPKPDKNLLWIYYREKIKEWD
;
A
#
# COMPACT_ATOMS: atom_id res chain seq x y z
N MET A 1 -15.49 -5.76 12.33
CA MET A 1 -15.48 -5.25 10.93
C MET A 1 -15.20 -6.40 9.99
N LYS A 2 -16.10 -6.71 9.05
CA LYS A 2 -15.89 -7.78 8.04
C LYS A 2 -14.75 -7.37 7.11
N LEU A 3 -13.74 -8.23 6.93
CA LEU A 3 -12.62 -7.98 6.03
C LEU A 3 -13.12 -8.05 4.57
N ASP A 4 -12.89 -7.01 3.77
CA ASP A 4 -13.28 -7.01 2.35
C ASP A 4 -12.34 -7.97 1.60
N PRO A 5 -12.83 -8.91 0.76
CA PRO A 5 -11.96 -9.77 -0.04
C PRO A 5 -10.92 -8.99 -0.86
N LEU A 6 -11.27 -7.78 -1.33
CA LEU A 6 -10.35 -6.91 -2.06
C LEU A 6 -9.18 -6.42 -1.18
N ASP A 7 -9.38 -6.28 0.14
CA ASP A 7 -8.28 -5.93 1.06
C ASP A 7 -7.20 -7.01 1.08
N LYS A 8 -7.60 -8.29 1.00
CA LYS A 8 -6.65 -9.42 0.98
C LYS A 8 -5.81 -9.39 -0.30
N LEU A 9 -6.49 -9.20 -1.43
CA LEU A 9 -5.87 -9.18 -2.75
C LEU A 9 -4.90 -7.99 -2.88
N PHE A 10 -5.36 -6.78 -2.53
CA PHE A 10 -4.51 -5.59 -2.51
C PHE A 10 -3.31 -5.74 -1.57
N SER A 11 -3.53 -6.24 -0.35
CA SER A 11 -2.44 -6.49 0.60
C SER A 11 -1.41 -7.50 0.10
N GLN A 12 -1.84 -8.55 -0.61
CA GLN A 12 -0.93 -9.50 -1.25
C GLN A 12 -0.11 -8.81 -2.34
N TYR A 13 -0.78 -8.09 -3.26
CA TYR A 13 -0.12 -7.34 -4.32
C TYR A 13 0.95 -6.37 -3.79
N ILE A 14 0.60 -5.50 -2.83
CA ILE A 14 1.55 -4.50 -2.28
C ILE A 14 2.80 -5.14 -1.68
N ARG A 15 2.65 -6.28 -1.00
CA ARG A 15 3.78 -6.99 -0.39
C ARG A 15 4.64 -7.71 -1.43
N MET A 16 4.03 -8.32 -2.44
CA MET A 16 4.77 -8.95 -3.54
C MET A 16 5.51 -7.89 -4.38
N ARG A 17 4.87 -6.74 -4.62
CA ARG A 17 5.47 -5.56 -5.27
C ARG A 17 6.73 -5.08 -4.54
N ALA A 18 6.71 -5.05 -3.20
CA ALA A 18 7.87 -4.68 -2.40
C ALA A 18 9.03 -5.67 -2.54
N ILE A 19 8.75 -6.98 -2.55
CA ILE A 19 9.76 -8.00 -2.85
C ILE A 19 10.33 -7.80 -4.27
N SER A 20 9.47 -7.60 -5.26
CA SER A 20 9.91 -7.39 -6.65
C SER A 20 10.76 -6.12 -6.83
N ARG A 21 10.42 -5.02 -6.14
CA ARG A 21 11.12 -3.73 -6.28
C ARG A 21 12.44 -3.65 -5.51
N VAL A 22 12.46 -4.15 -4.27
CA VAL A 22 13.61 -3.94 -3.35
C VAL A 22 14.03 -5.21 -2.61
N GLY A 23 13.45 -6.36 -2.93
CA GLY A 23 13.76 -7.64 -2.25
C GLY A 23 13.23 -7.75 -0.82
N GLY A 24 12.46 -6.78 -0.32
CA GLY A 24 12.12 -6.72 1.10
C GLY A 24 11.35 -5.48 1.53
N CYS A 25 11.71 -4.92 2.69
CA CYS A 25 11.04 -3.77 3.27
C CYS A 25 11.33 -2.49 2.49
N GLU A 26 10.29 -1.77 2.04
CA GLU A 26 10.46 -0.55 1.24
C GLU A 26 11.08 0.64 2.01
N ARG A 27 11.16 0.58 3.35
CA ARG A 27 11.77 1.63 4.18
C ARG A 27 13.21 1.30 4.57
N CYS A 28 13.44 0.17 5.24
CA CYS A 28 14.78 -0.17 5.74
C CYS A 28 15.61 -1.00 4.75
N LEU A 29 15.04 -1.35 3.60
CA LEU A 29 15.68 -2.14 2.53
C LEU A 29 16.20 -3.52 2.94
N HIS A 30 15.90 -3.95 4.17
CA HIS A 30 16.26 -5.27 4.63
C HIS A 30 15.47 -6.32 3.84
N THR A 31 16.20 -7.25 3.22
CA THR A 31 15.64 -8.28 2.37
C THR A 31 14.76 -9.25 3.15
N LYS A 32 13.79 -9.85 2.46
CA LYS A 32 12.87 -10.85 3.01
C LYS A 32 12.78 -12.03 2.07
N THR A 33 12.71 -13.23 2.62
CA THR A 33 12.61 -14.47 1.83
C THR A 33 11.24 -14.64 1.20
N SER A 34 10.21 -14.00 1.76
CA SER A 34 8.85 -14.05 1.24
C SER A 34 8.10 -12.76 1.55
N TYR A 35 7.21 -12.37 0.65
CA TYR A 35 6.24 -11.28 0.86
C TYR A 35 5.37 -11.51 2.11
N LYS A 36 5.24 -12.76 2.57
CA LYS A 36 4.52 -13.13 3.81
C LYS A 36 5.16 -12.53 5.06
N GLN A 37 6.45 -12.17 5.03
CA GLN A 37 7.14 -11.50 6.13
C GLN A 37 6.95 -9.97 6.13
N LEU A 38 6.28 -9.43 5.12
CA LEU A 38 5.92 -8.02 5.02
C LEU A 38 4.47 -7.79 5.44
N GLN A 39 4.17 -6.55 5.79
CA GLN A 39 2.84 -6.02 6.10
C GLN A 39 2.48 -4.97 5.03
N CYS A 40 1.20 -4.86 4.69
CA CYS A 40 0.69 -3.76 3.87
C CYS A 40 0.40 -2.56 4.77
N SER A 41 1.30 -1.58 4.75
CA SER A 41 1.18 -0.34 5.53
C SER A 41 0.54 0.74 4.66
N HIS A 42 -0.59 1.29 5.11
CA HIS A 42 -1.27 2.38 4.42
C HIS A 42 -0.84 3.72 5.02
N PHE A 43 -0.65 4.74 4.19
CA PHE A 43 -0.48 6.11 4.67
C PHE A 43 -1.80 6.67 5.20
N HIS A 44 -2.81 6.78 4.33
CA HIS A 44 -4.18 7.03 4.76
C HIS A 44 -4.87 5.71 5.10
N GLY A 45 -5.29 5.59 6.36
CA GLY A 45 -5.94 4.39 6.86
C GLY A 45 -7.18 3.97 6.06
N ARG A 46 -7.54 2.69 6.16
CA ARG A 46 -8.61 2.02 5.39
C ARG A 46 -10.00 2.66 5.45
N ALA A 47 -10.23 3.59 6.39
CA ALA A 47 -11.45 4.38 6.46
C ALA A 47 -11.60 5.36 5.28
N ARG A 48 -10.48 5.81 4.69
CA ARG A 48 -10.46 6.66 3.49
C ARG A 48 -10.68 5.81 2.24
N LYS A 49 -11.95 5.58 1.91
CA LYS A 49 -12.37 4.66 0.82
C LYS A 49 -11.91 5.09 -0.58
N SER A 50 -11.69 6.39 -0.83
CA SER A 50 -11.20 6.93 -2.11
C SER A 50 -9.82 6.40 -2.47
N VAL A 51 -8.96 6.19 -1.48
CA VAL A 51 -7.56 5.77 -1.66
C VAL A 51 -7.23 4.44 -0.96
N ARG A 52 -8.24 3.69 -0.50
CA ARG A 52 -8.04 2.45 0.27
C ARG A 52 -7.25 1.39 -0.51
N TRP A 53 -7.48 1.31 -1.81
CA TRP A 53 -6.79 0.39 -2.72
C TRP A 53 -5.98 1.15 -3.77
N ASP A 54 -5.53 2.36 -3.42
CA ASP A 54 -4.60 3.14 -4.24
C ASP A 54 -3.18 2.67 -3.94
N GLU A 55 -2.45 2.30 -4.99
CA GLU A 55 -1.09 1.78 -4.87
C GLU A 55 -0.09 2.79 -4.30
N ASP A 56 -0.31 4.09 -4.50
CA ASP A 56 0.52 5.16 -3.92
C ASP A 56 0.20 5.35 -2.43
N ASN A 57 -0.97 4.91 -1.97
CA ASN A 57 -1.38 5.01 -0.57
C ASN A 57 -0.83 3.87 0.31
N ALA A 58 -0.13 2.88 -0.26
CA ALA A 58 0.32 1.71 0.49
C ALA A 58 1.71 1.21 0.09
N VAL A 59 2.42 0.64 1.07
CA VAL A 59 3.79 0.10 0.92
C VAL A 59 3.96 -1.22 1.67
N GLY A 60 4.90 -2.05 1.20
CA GLY A 60 5.29 -3.29 1.86
C GLY A 60 6.41 -3.05 2.88
N LEU A 61 6.11 -3.21 4.17
CA LEU A 61 7.06 -2.96 5.26
C LEU A 61 7.24 -4.17 6.18
N CYS A 62 8.41 -4.28 6.81
CA CYS A 62 8.55 -5.18 7.96
C CYS A 62 7.75 -4.65 9.15
N GLY A 63 7.41 -5.52 10.11
CA GLY A 63 6.60 -5.15 11.28
C GLY A 63 7.18 -3.97 12.06
N ALA A 64 8.50 -3.95 12.29
CA ALA A 64 9.17 -2.86 13.00
C ALA A 64 9.03 -1.51 12.28
N CYS A 65 9.24 -1.46 10.96
CA CYS A 65 9.08 -0.22 10.18
C CYS A 65 7.63 0.24 10.13
N HIS A 66 6.68 -0.69 10.02
CA HIS A 66 5.25 -0.35 10.02
C HIS A 66 4.85 0.30 11.35
N MET A 67 5.26 -0.29 12.47
CA MET A 67 4.98 0.27 13.80
C MET A 67 5.65 1.64 14.00
N TYR A 68 6.92 1.77 13.60
CA TYR A 68 7.66 3.02 13.70
C TYR A 68 6.97 4.19 12.99
N LEU A 69 6.54 3.99 11.73
CA LEU A 69 5.85 5.03 10.96
C LEU A 69 4.45 5.32 11.53
N THR A 70 3.72 4.28 11.94
CA THR A 70 2.37 4.45 12.50
C THR A 70 2.40 5.24 13.82
N ALA A 71 3.45 5.06 14.63
CA ALA A 71 3.64 5.79 15.88
C ALA A 71 4.09 7.25 15.69
N GLN A 72 4.61 7.61 14.51
CA GLN A 72 5.20 8.93 14.23
C GLN A 72 4.62 9.53 12.95
N PRO A 73 3.42 10.16 13.02
CA PRO A 73 2.71 10.65 11.84
C PRO A 73 3.49 11.65 10.99
N HIS A 74 4.26 12.54 11.61
CA HIS A 74 5.07 13.53 10.89
C HIS A 74 6.15 12.87 10.02
N ILE A 75 6.89 11.92 10.60
CA ILE A 75 7.90 11.14 9.86
C ILE A 75 7.24 10.28 8.78
N HIS A 76 6.04 9.75 9.06
CA HIS A 76 5.28 8.99 8.08
C HIS A 76 4.93 9.83 6.84
N GLU A 77 4.48 11.07 7.06
CA GLU A 77 4.17 12.01 5.99
C GLU A 77 5.41 12.41 5.19
N GLU A 78 6.50 12.81 5.86
CA GLU A 78 7.76 13.18 5.20
C GLU A 78 8.31 12.04 4.35
N TRP A 79 8.29 10.82 4.90
CA TRP A 79 8.77 9.64 4.17
C TRP A 79 7.92 9.33 2.94
N PHE A 80 6.59 9.47 3.00
CA PHE A 80 5.73 9.30 1.83
C PHE A 80 5.92 10.43 0.80
N LYS A 81 6.14 11.68 1.24
CA LYS A 81 6.48 12.80 0.36
C LYS A 81 7.77 12.52 -0.42
N GLU A 82 8.83 12.13 0.27
CA GLU A 82 10.11 11.78 -0.35
C GLU A 82 9.95 10.60 -1.33
N LYS A 83 9.25 9.55 -0.92
CA LYS A 83 9.06 8.34 -1.74
C LYS A 83 8.23 8.59 -3.01
N LEU A 84 7.19 9.43 -2.93
CA LEU A 84 6.26 9.65 -4.03
C LEU A 84 6.64 10.83 -4.91
N GLY A 85 7.37 11.82 -4.39
CA GLY A 85 7.61 13.10 -5.05
C GLY A 85 6.29 13.79 -5.39
N ASP A 86 6.18 14.30 -6.62
CA ASP A 86 4.98 14.98 -7.14
C ASP A 86 3.70 14.15 -7.03
N ARG A 87 3.82 12.81 -6.99
CA ARG A 87 2.67 11.92 -6.84
C ARG A 87 2.03 12.00 -5.46
N PHE A 88 2.72 12.54 -4.46
CA PHE A 88 2.16 12.77 -3.13
C PHE A 88 0.97 13.73 -3.18
N ASP A 89 1.10 14.85 -3.89
CA ASP A 89 0.01 15.82 -4.04
C ASP A 89 -1.17 15.24 -4.84
N LEU A 90 -0.88 14.41 -5.84
CA LEU A 90 -1.91 13.66 -6.57
C LEU A 90 -2.63 12.66 -5.66
N LEU A 91 -1.92 11.98 -4.76
CA LEU A 91 -2.53 11.11 -3.76
C LEU A 91 -3.46 11.91 -2.83
N LEU A 92 -3.03 13.09 -2.36
CA LEU A 92 -3.87 13.97 -1.53
C LEU A 92 -5.12 14.44 -2.29
N ALA A 93 -4.98 14.78 -3.57
CA ALA A 93 -6.10 15.16 -4.42
C ALA A 93 -7.10 14.01 -4.57
N ARG A 94 -6.63 12.78 -4.87
CA ARG A 94 -7.48 11.57 -4.94
C ARG A 94 -8.12 11.25 -3.60
N MET A 95 -7.41 11.43 -2.49
CA MET A 95 -7.95 11.20 -1.14
C MET A 95 -9.12 12.13 -0.82
N ARG A 96 -9.03 13.41 -1.23
CA ARG A 96 -10.11 14.41 -1.09
C ARG A 96 -11.27 14.14 -2.03
N ASN A 97 -11.01 13.60 -3.21
CA ASN A 97 -12.06 13.25 -4.16
C ASN A 97 -12.76 11.93 -3.79
N THR A 98 -13.87 12.03 -3.05
CA THR A 98 -14.60 10.86 -2.54
C THR A 98 -15.57 10.24 -3.55
N HIS A 99 -15.74 10.85 -4.71
CA HIS A 99 -16.66 10.41 -5.77
C HIS A 99 -16.05 10.51 -7.17
N PRO A 100 -16.35 9.54 -8.07
CA PRO A 100 -17.05 8.28 -7.79
C PRO A 100 -16.23 7.37 -6.86
N LYS A 101 -16.90 6.43 -6.21
CA LYS A 101 -16.20 5.41 -5.41
C LYS A 101 -15.46 4.47 -6.36
N PRO A 102 -14.30 3.91 -5.96
CA PRO A 102 -13.58 2.94 -6.78
C PRO A 102 -14.46 1.73 -7.13
N ASP A 103 -14.42 1.30 -8.39
CA ASP A 103 -15.07 0.07 -8.84
C ASP A 103 -14.30 -1.14 -8.32
N LYS A 104 -14.89 -1.83 -7.35
CA LYS A 104 -14.26 -2.98 -6.70
C LYS A 104 -14.10 -4.18 -7.64
N ASN A 105 -14.99 -4.36 -8.60
CA ASN A 105 -14.91 -5.50 -9.53
C ASN A 105 -13.75 -5.29 -10.49
N LEU A 106 -13.57 -4.08 -11.01
CA LEU A 106 -12.42 -3.74 -11.84
C LEU A 106 -11.11 -3.87 -11.06
N LEU A 107 -11.05 -3.37 -9.82
CA LEU A 107 -9.88 -3.52 -8.96
C LEU A 107 -9.57 -5.00 -8.66
N TRP A 108 -10.60 -5.82 -8.46
CA TRP A 108 -10.42 -7.25 -8.22
C TRP A 108 -9.79 -7.93 -9.43
N ILE A 109 -10.29 -7.66 -10.64
CA ILE A 109 -9.72 -8.20 -11.88
C ILE A 109 -8.27 -7.74 -12.02
N TYR A 110 -8.03 -6.43 -11.87
CA TYR A 110 -6.70 -5.83 -11.99
C TYR A 110 -5.68 -6.48 -11.04
N TYR A 111 -5.97 -6.54 -9.74
CA TYR A 111 -5.02 -7.11 -8.78
C TYR A 111 -4.86 -8.62 -8.90
N ARG A 112 -5.90 -9.32 -9.37
CA ARG A 112 -5.80 -10.76 -9.63
C ARG A 112 -4.83 -11.04 -10.78
N GLU A 113 -4.93 -10.29 -11.88
CA GLU A 113 -3.98 -10.44 -13.00
C GLU A 113 -2.55 -10.03 -12.59
N LYS A 114 -2.40 -8.94 -11.83
CA LYS A 114 -1.09 -8.51 -11.32
C LYS A 114 -0.39 -9.54 -10.45
N ILE A 115 -1.15 -10.26 -9.61
CA ILE A 115 -0.58 -11.31 -8.75
C ILE A 115 -0.15 -12.52 -9.57
N LYS A 116 -0.88 -12.90 -10.62
CA LYS A 116 -0.50 -14.00 -11.52
C LYS A 116 0.81 -13.75 -12.26
N GLU A 117 1.17 -12.49 -12.51
CA GLU A 117 2.47 -12.13 -13.10
C GLU A 117 3.66 -12.56 -12.20
N TRP A 118 3.40 -12.89 -10.93
CA TRP A 118 4.39 -13.21 -9.91
C TRP A 118 4.21 -14.57 -9.24
N ASP A 119 3.22 -15.37 -9.69
CA ASP A 119 3.08 -16.79 -9.36
C ASP A 119 3.88 -17.63 -10.38
#